data_AF-A0A4Q2UXI8-F1
#
_entry.id   AF-A0A4Q2UXI8-F1
#
_cell.length_a   1.000
_cell.length_b   1.000
_cell.length_c   1.000
_cell.angle_alpha   90.00
_cell.angle_beta   90.00
_cell.angle_gamma   90.00
#
_symmetry.space_group_name_H-M   'P 1'
#
loop_
_entity.id
_entity.type
_entity.pdbx_description
1 polymer ?
#
loop_
_entity_poly.entity_id
_entity_poly.type
_entity_poly.pdbx_seq_one_letter_code
_entity_poly.pdbx_strand_id
1 'polypeptide(L)'
;MAYSQQGDTYFVESDEPHHRIMAREAARMIARQRQDIIGVELSRLVRYEYLEDNMLHIRQVEDETLPDVSLIDMQEDIQWFMQPYLIDFLIEAHAAFGPLPETLFLTVNLLDR
;
A
#
# COMPACT_ATOMS: atom_id res chain seq x y z
N MET A 1 -2.66 8.08 81.63
CA MET A 1 -1.29 7.55 81.50
C MET A 1 -1.43 6.11 81.05
N ALA A 2 -0.88 5.56 79.97
CA ALA A 2 -0.11 6.06 78.83
C ALA A 2 -0.19 4.96 77.73
N TYR A 3 -0.02 5.39 76.49
CA TYR A 3 0.05 4.68 75.20
C TYR A 3 0.81 3.34 75.22
N SER A 4 0.46 2.33 74.41
CA SER A 4 0.85 2.11 72.99
C SER A 4 0.83 0.56 72.81
N GLN A 5 0.60 -0.10 71.68
CA GLN A 5 0.69 0.20 70.25
C GLN A 5 -0.23 -0.86 69.58
N GLN A 6 -1.28 -0.42 68.88
CA GLN A 6 -2.05 -1.29 67.99
C GLN A 6 -1.21 -1.57 66.75
N GLY A 7 -1.17 -2.84 66.33
CA GLY A 7 -0.38 -3.29 65.20
C GLY A 7 -0.82 -2.65 63.90
N ASP A 8 -0.03 -1.71 63.40
CA ASP A 8 -0.02 -1.35 61.99
C ASP A 8 0.83 -2.39 61.25
N THR A 9 0.22 -3.53 60.91
CA THR A 9 0.70 -4.29 59.76
C THR A 9 0.32 -3.47 58.53
N TYR A 10 1.26 -2.65 58.07
CA TYR A 10 1.14 -1.87 56.84
C TYR A 10 0.82 -2.84 55.70
N PHE A 11 -0.46 -2.87 55.29
CA PHE A 11 -0.88 -3.64 54.14
C PHE A 11 -0.38 -2.87 52.92
N VAL A 12 0.79 -3.26 52.40
CA VAL A 12 1.24 -2.79 51.09
C VAL A 12 0.28 -3.41 50.09
N GLU A 13 -0.73 -2.67 49.64
CA GLU A 13 -1.42 -2.99 48.40
C GLU A 13 -0.36 -2.93 47.29
N SER A 14 0.17 -4.10 46.95
CA SER A 14 1.09 -4.27 45.84
C SER A 14 0.36 -3.79 44.58
N ASP A 15 0.90 -2.80 43.86
CA ASP A 15 0.47 -2.27 42.54
C ASP A 15 0.48 -3.33 41.41
N GLU A 16 0.38 -4.61 41.76
CA GLU A 16 0.44 -5.79 40.91
C GLU A 16 -0.59 -5.86 39.76
N PRO A 17 -1.88 -5.54 39.94
CA PRO A 17 -2.85 -5.73 38.86
C PRO A 17 -2.67 -4.73 37.72
N HIS A 18 -2.32 -3.47 38.03
CA HIS A 18 -2.03 -2.45 37.01
C HIS A 18 -0.73 -2.75 36.26
N HIS A 19 0.32 -3.20 36.96
CA HIS A 19 1.59 -3.58 36.33
C HIS A 19 1.44 -4.78 35.39
N ARG A 20 0.57 -5.74 35.72
CA ARG A 20 0.25 -6.91 34.87
C ARG A 20 -0.51 -6.54 33.60
N ILE A 21 -1.46 -5.61 33.68
CA ILE A 21 -2.19 -5.11 32.50
C ILE A 21 -1.22 -4.40 31.56
N MET A 22 -0.38 -3.50 32.11
CA MET A 22 0.66 -2.79 31.35
C MET A 22 1.70 -3.73 30.74
N ALA A 23 2.13 -4.76 31.47
CA ALA A 23 3.07 -5.76 30.96
C ALA A 23 2.46 -6.60 29.82
N ARG A 24 1.17 -6.94 29.91
CA ARG A 24 0.45 -7.66 28.85
C ARG A 24 0.25 -6.80 27.60
N GLU A 25 -0.04 -5.51 27.77
CA GLU A 25 -0.14 -4.55 26.67
C GLU A 25 1.22 -4.31 26.01
N ALA A 26 2.28 -4.12 26.81
CA ALA A 26 3.65 -4.03 26.32
C ALA A 26 4.07 -5.30 25.54
N ALA A 27 3.76 -6.49 26.06
CA ALA A 27 4.04 -7.75 25.37
C ALA A 27 3.28 -7.86 24.04
N ARG A 28 2.02 -7.40 23.97
CA ARG A 28 1.24 -7.34 22.72
C ARG A 28 1.84 -6.36 21.73
N MET A 29 2.27 -5.18 22.17
CA MET A 29 2.94 -4.21 21.31
C MET A 29 4.25 -4.75 20.74
N ILE A 30 5.07 -5.40 21.58
CA ILE A 30 6.32 -6.05 21.15
C ILE A 30 6.04 -7.17 20.14
N ALA A 31 5.02 -7.99 20.39
CA ALA A 31 4.64 -9.05 19.46
C ALA A 31 4.19 -8.49 18.11
N ARG A 32 3.41 -7.40 18.09
CA ARG A 32 2.99 -6.73 16.86
C ARG A 32 4.16 -6.11 16.10
N GLN A 33 5.06 -5.40 16.78
CA GLN A 33 6.27 -4.86 16.17
C GLN A 33 7.14 -5.96 15.56
N ARG A 34 7.30 -7.11 16.24
CA ARG A 34 8.02 -8.26 15.68
C ARG A 34 7.34 -8.79 14.42
N GLN A 35 6.00 -8.90 14.41
CA GLN A 35 5.25 -9.30 13.22
C GLN A 35 5.44 -8.33 12.06
N ASP A 36 5.40 -7.02 12.31
CA ASP A 36 5.61 -6.01 11.28
C ASP A 36 7.01 -6.09 10.68
N ILE A 37 8.04 -6.26 11.52
CA ILE A 37 9.44 -6.44 11.07
C ILE A 37 9.58 -7.69 10.19
N ILE A 38 9.00 -8.82 10.64
CA ILE A 38 9.03 -10.07 9.88
C ILE A 38 8.29 -9.88 8.55
N GLY A 39 7.13 -9.22 8.55
CA GLY A 39 6.35 -8.96 7.34
C GLY A 39 7.12 -8.12 6.32
N VAL A 40 7.84 -7.09 6.77
CA VAL A 40 8.69 -6.26 5.90
C VAL A 40 9.84 -7.08 5.31
N GLU A 41 10.52 -7.89 6.12
CA GLU A 41 11.65 -8.70 5.64
C GLU A 41 11.20 -9.77 4.64
N LEU A 42 10.10 -10.47 4.93
CA LEU A 42 9.51 -11.43 4.00
C LEU A 42 9.09 -10.75 2.68
N SER A 43 8.45 -9.59 2.75
CA SER A 43 8.07 -8.83 1.54
C SER A 43 9.30 -8.42 0.72
N ARG A 44 10.41 -8.09 1.39
CA ARG A 44 11.67 -7.76 0.74
C ARG A 44 12.27 -8.99 0.04
N LEU A 45 12.32 -10.13 0.71
CA LEU A 45 12.86 -11.37 0.15
C LEU A 45 12.06 -11.83 -1.07
N VAL A 46 10.72 -11.87 -0.96
CA VAL A 46 9.82 -12.20 -2.07
C VAL A 46 10.02 -11.24 -3.23
N ARG A 47 10.14 -9.92 -2.98
CA ARG A 47 10.43 -8.96 -4.05
C ARG A 47 11.71 -9.32 -4.80
N TYR A 48 12.79 -9.64 -4.09
CA TYR A 48 14.06 -9.99 -4.73
C TYR A 48 13.98 -11.29 -5.53
N GLU A 49 13.28 -12.29 -4.98
CA GLU A 49 13.08 -13.58 -5.65
C GLU A 49 12.33 -13.43 -6.98
N TYR A 50 11.24 -12.66 -7.00
CA TYR A 50 10.41 -12.50 -8.20
C TYR A 50 10.78 -11.31 -9.08
N LEU A 51 11.79 -10.51 -8.73
CA LEU A 51 12.08 -9.27 -9.45
C LEU A 51 12.38 -9.55 -10.93
N GLU A 52 13.25 -10.52 -11.20
CA GLU A 52 13.67 -10.85 -12.56
C GLU A 52 12.50 -11.38 -13.41
N ASP A 53 11.76 -12.35 -12.87
CA ASP A 53 10.58 -12.92 -13.53
C ASP A 53 9.50 -11.87 -13.81
N ASN A 54 9.23 -10.98 -12.85
CA ASN A 54 8.29 -9.88 -13.03
C ASN A 54 8.75 -8.92 -14.13
N MET A 55 10.04 -8.58 -14.17
CA MET A 55 10.57 -7.70 -15.22
C MET A 55 10.51 -8.35 -16.60
N LEU A 56 10.80 -9.65 -16.70
CA LEU A 56 10.66 -10.40 -17.94
C LEU A 56 9.20 -10.46 -18.39
N HIS A 57 8.28 -10.74 -17.47
CA HIS A 57 6.85 -10.78 -17.77
C HIS A 57 6.32 -9.41 -18.23
N ILE A 58 6.68 -8.33 -17.54
CA ILE A 58 6.24 -6.98 -17.92
C ILE A 58 6.70 -6.64 -19.34
N ARG A 59 7.94 -6.98 -19.71
CA ARG A 59 8.44 -6.75 -21.09
C ARG A 59 7.67 -7.55 -22.13
N GLN A 60 7.34 -8.81 -21.83
CA GLN A 60 6.53 -9.64 -22.73
C GLN A 60 5.14 -9.03 -22.94
N VAL A 61 4.50 -8.61 -21.85
CA VAL A 61 3.17 -7.97 -21.92
C VAL A 61 3.23 -6.62 -22.63
N GLU A 62 4.31 -5.84 -22.44
CA GLU A 62 4.54 -4.58 -23.16
C GLU A 62 4.52 -4.83 -24.67
N ASP A 63 5.30 -5.80 -25.17
CA ASP A 63 5.35 -6.15 -26.60
C ASP A 63 3.97 -6.62 -27.14
N GLU A 64 3.20 -7.34 -26.33
CA GLU A 64 1.85 -7.84 -26.71
C GLU A 64 0.76 -6.77 -26.68
N THR A 65 0.98 -5.67 -25.97
CA THR A 65 -0.02 -4.62 -25.73
C THR A 65 0.31 -3.29 -26.38
N LEU A 66 1.28 -3.27 -27.31
CA LEU A 66 1.56 -2.10 -28.13
C LEU A 66 0.39 -1.80 -29.08
N PRO A 67 -0.03 -0.52 -29.18
CA PRO A 67 -1.03 -0.11 -30.15
C PRO A 67 -0.48 -0.15 -31.58
N ASP A 68 -1.33 -0.49 -32.56
CA ASP A 68 -0.99 -0.40 -33.98
C ASP A 68 -1.29 1.00 -34.50
N VAL A 69 -0.22 1.75 -34.77
CA VAL A 69 -0.28 3.13 -35.30
C VAL A 69 -1.10 3.20 -36.59
N SER A 70 -1.12 2.16 -37.41
CA SER A 70 -1.87 2.20 -38.68
C SER A 70 -3.40 2.20 -38.52
N LEU A 71 -3.93 1.91 -37.33
CA LEU A 71 -5.37 1.86 -37.08
C LEU A 71 -6.06 3.20 -37.29
N ILE A 72 -5.44 4.32 -36.88
CA ILE A 72 -6.03 5.65 -37.06
C ILE A 72 -6.12 6.02 -38.55
N ASP A 73 -5.14 5.60 -39.36
CA ASP A 73 -5.16 5.85 -40.82
C ASP A 73 -6.27 5.07 -41.54
N MET A 74 -6.80 4.00 -40.92
CA MET A 74 -7.91 3.21 -41.45
C MET A 74 -9.29 3.78 -41.09
N GLN A 75 -9.37 4.76 -40.19
CA GLN A 75 -10.64 5.33 -39.74
C GLN A 75 -11.09 6.49 -40.65
N GLU A 76 -12.34 6.47 -41.12
CA GLU A 76 -12.85 7.51 -42.03
C GLU A 76 -13.18 8.84 -41.30
N ASP A 77 -13.57 8.76 -40.03
CA ASP A 77 -14.08 9.90 -39.25
C ASP A 77 -13.06 10.49 -38.26
N ILE A 78 -11.95 9.81 -38.02
CA ILE A 78 -10.98 10.16 -36.96
C ILE A 78 -9.65 10.50 -37.60
N GLN A 79 -9.00 11.54 -37.10
CA GLN A 79 -7.73 12.04 -37.62
C GLN A 79 -6.73 12.22 -36.48
N TRP A 80 -5.44 12.00 -36.75
CA TRP A 80 -4.35 12.09 -35.77
C TRP A 80 -4.33 13.36 -34.92
N PHE A 81 -4.67 14.51 -35.50
CA PHE A 81 -4.67 15.77 -34.76
C PHE A 81 -5.76 15.84 -33.68
N MET A 82 -6.74 14.92 -33.71
CA MET A 82 -7.80 14.82 -32.70
C MET A 82 -7.31 14.15 -31.40
N GLN A 83 -6.30 13.28 -31.49
CA GLN A 83 -5.79 12.50 -30.36
C GLN A 83 -5.33 13.38 -29.18
N PRO A 84 -4.56 14.48 -29.37
CA PRO A 84 -4.19 15.36 -28.26
C PRO A 84 -5.39 15.91 -27.48
N TYR A 85 -6.50 16.28 -28.14
CA TYR A 85 -7.69 16.78 -27.46
C TYR A 85 -8.37 15.70 -26.60
N LEU A 86 -8.35 14.45 -27.06
CA LEU A 86 -8.89 13.33 -26.29
C LEU A 86 -8.01 13.02 -25.08
N ILE A 87 -6.68 13.08 -25.23
CA ILE A 87 -5.74 12.92 -24.10
C ILE A 87 -5.93 14.05 -23.08
N ASP A 88 -6.07 15.30 -23.52
CA ASP A 88 -6.34 16.44 -22.62
C ASP A 88 -7.63 16.24 -21.83
N PHE A 89 -8.71 15.80 -22.49
CA PHE A 89 -9.97 15.46 -21.83
C PHE A 89 -9.81 14.33 -20.79
N LEU A 90 -9.06 13.27 -21.12
CA LEU A 90 -8.80 12.18 -20.18
C LEU A 90 -7.98 12.63 -18.97
N ILE A 91 -7.02 13.55 -19.15
CA ILE A 91 -6.25 14.14 -18.05
C ILE A 91 -7.17 14.94 -17.12
N GLU A 92 -8.04 15.78 -17.67
CA GLU A 92 -9.00 16.55 -16.89
C GLU A 92 -9.97 15.64 -16.13
N ALA A 93 -10.49 14.61 -16.79
CA ALA A 93 -11.37 13.62 -16.17
C ALA A 93 -10.67 12.84 -15.05
N HIS A 94 -9.43 12.39 -15.27
CA HIS A 94 -8.63 11.70 -14.26
C HIS A 94 -8.42 12.59 -13.03
N ALA A 95 -8.05 13.86 -13.24
CA ALA A 95 -7.89 14.82 -12.15
C ALA A 95 -9.20 15.07 -11.37
N ALA A 96 -10.35 15.05 -12.05
CA ALA A 96 -11.65 15.27 -11.43
C ALA A 96 -12.13 14.08 -10.57
N PHE A 97 -11.83 12.84 -10.97
CA PHE A 97 -12.28 11.64 -10.25
C PHE A 97 -11.27 11.11 -9.23
N GLY A 98 -10.01 11.54 -9.29
CA GLY A 98 -8.95 11.14 -8.36
C GLY A 98 -8.59 9.65 -8.29
N PRO A 99 -8.59 8.87 -9.40
CA PRO A 99 -8.08 7.51 -9.37
C PRO A 99 -6.54 7.50 -9.29
N LEU A 100 -5.96 6.31 -9.16
CA LEU A 100 -4.51 6.13 -9.13
C LEU A 100 -3.86 6.62 -10.45
N PRO A 101 -2.64 7.20 -10.42
CA PRO A 101 -1.95 7.69 -11.63
C PRO A 101 -1.86 6.65 -12.75
N GLU A 102 -1.64 5.39 -12.39
CA GLU A 102 -1.54 4.24 -13.29
C GLU A 102 -2.80 4.08 -14.16
N THR A 103 -3.96 4.47 -13.65
CA THR A 103 -5.25 4.39 -14.36
C THR A 103 -5.26 5.23 -15.63
N LEU A 104 -4.59 6.40 -15.63
CA LEU A 104 -4.50 7.24 -16.83
C LEU A 104 -3.74 6.51 -17.94
N PHE A 105 -2.56 5.98 -17.62
CA PHE A 105 -1.71 5.28 -18.59
C PHE A 105 -2.38 4.02 -19.13
N LEU A 106 -3.08 3.26 -18.27
CA LEU A 106 -3.85 2.10 -18.71
C LEU A 106 -5.02 2.49 -19.61
N THR A 107 -5.71 3.59 -19.30
CA THR A 107 -6.83 4.09 -20.14
C THR A 107 -6.34 4.51 -21.51
N VAL A 108 -5.20 5.22 -21.57
CA VAL A 108 -4.59 5.61 -22.85
C VAL A 108 -4.13 4.40 -23.64
N ASN A 109 -3.47 3.42 -23.02
CA ASN A 109 -3.08 2.18 -23.69
C ASN A 109 -4.29 1.41 -24.25
N LEU A 110 -5.41 1.36 -23.52
CA LEU A 110 -6.64 0.72 -24.00
C LEU A 110 -7.33 1.51 -25.11
N LEU A 111 -7.19 2.83 -25.12
CA LEU A 111 -7.76 3.70 -26.14
C LEU A 111 -7.02 3.57 -27.49
N ASP A 112 -5.69 3.49 -27.44
CA ASP A 112 -4.86 3.45 -28.65
C ASP A 112 -4.84 2.06 -29.32
N ARG A 113 -5.29 1.00 -28.62
CA ARG A 113 -5.37 -0.39 -29.11
C ARG A 113 -6.72 -0.72 -29.73
#